data_AF-M3AD76-F1
#
_entry.id   AF-M3AD76-F1
#
_cell.length_a   1.000
_cell.length_b   1.000
_cell.length_c   1.000
_cell.angle_alpha   90.00
_cell.angle_beta   90.00
_cell.angle_gamma   90.00
#
_symmetry.space_group_name_H-M   'P 1'
#
loop_
_entity.id
_entity.type
_entity.pdbx_description
1 polymer ?
#
loop_
_entity_poly.entity_id
_entity_poly.type
_entity_poly.pdbx_seq_one_letter_code
_entity_poly.pdbx_strand_id
1 'polypeptide(L)'
;MANGKFISYFRVSTEKQGKSGLGLEAQRQAVMGFLNGGEWELLAEYVEIESGKRNDRPQLTLALKAARKAGAVLIVAKLDRLARNVAFVSNLMEAGVDFVAVDNPHANRLTLHILAAVAEDEARRTSERTRAALAACKARGKTLGGRRTEGQYEASAATRIAAADLLAANVRPIISDIQRAGIVGYGALATALNSRGIKTARGGSWHAESVRRVMLRTEA
;
A
#
# COMPACT_ATOMS: atom_id res chain seq x y z
N MET A 1 -31.60 15.05 11.32
CA MET A 1 -30.47 15.94 11.64
C MET A 1 -29.46 15.13 12.44
N ALA A 2 -28.16 15.34 12.22
CA ALA A 2 -27.14 14.58 12.93
C ALA A 2 -27.06 15.07 14.38
N ASN A 3 -27.15 14.13 15.34
CA ASN A 3 -27.03 14.43 16.76
C ASN A 3 -25.97 13.53 17.40
N GLY A 4 -25.16 14.08 18.30
CA GLY A 4 -24.16 13.34 19.07
C GLY A 4 -22.70 13.65 18.70
N LYS A 5 -21.80 12.81 19.18
CA LYS A 5 -20.35 13.00 19.02
C LYS A 5 -19.85 12.24 17.80
N PHE A 6 -19.02 12.89 17.00
CA PHE A 6 -18.48 12.34 15.76
C PHE A 6 -16.95 12.41 15.75
N ILE A 7 -16.34 11.45 15.05
CA ILE A 7 -14.93 11.48 14.68
C ILE A 7 -14.86 11.26 13.17
N SER A 8 -14.18 12.15 12.46
CA SER A 8 -14.02 12.04 11.01
C SER A 8 -12.76 11.28 10.63
N TYR A 9 -12.89 10.44 9.60
CA TYR A 9 -11.74 9.77 8.98
C TYR A 9 -11.72 10.03 7.48
N PHE A 10 -10.59 10.56 7.01
CA PHE A 10 -10.35 10.89 5.61
C PHE A 10 -9.18 10.12 5.05
N ARG A 11 -9.21 9.87 3.75
CA ARG A 11 -8.14 9.15 3.05
C ARG A 11 -7.74 9.87 1.78
N VAL A 12 -6.43 10.05 1.59
CA VAL A 12 -5.85 10.63 0.37
C VAL A 12 -4.69 9.77 -0.13
N SER A 13 -4.57 9.66 -1.46
CA SER A 13 -3.45 8.95 -2.10
C SER A 13 -2.38 9.93 -2.54
N THR A 14 -1.12 9.65 -2.20
CA THR A 14 0.02 10.54 -2.51
C THR A 14 0.30 10.67 -4.01
N GLU A 15 -0.03 9.67 -4.83
CA GLU A 15 0.40 9.61 -6.24
C GLU A 15 -0.42 10.48 -7.21
N LYS A 16 -1.66 10.84 -6.88
CA LYS A 16 -2.54 11.60 -7.79
C LYS A 16 -3.06 12.94 -7.25
N GLN A 17 -2.93 13.21 -5.95
CA GLN A 17 -3.65 14.34 -5.33
C GLN A 17 -2.77 15.37 -4.61
N GLY A 18 -1.46 15.15 -4.53
CA GLY A 18 -0.53 16.13 -3.94
C GLY A 18 -0.45 17.48 -4.66
N LYS A 19 -1.12 17.66 -5.80
CA LYS A 19 -1.09 18.90 -6.60
C LYS A 19 -2.37 19.75 -6.57
N SER A 20 -3.49 19.28 -6.00
CA SER A 20 -4.74 20.05 -6.08
C SER A 20 -5.54 20.21 -4.79
N GLY A 21 -5.34 19.43 -3.73
CA GLY A 21 -6.08 19.60 -2.46
C GLY A 21 -7.59 19.21 -2.51
N LEU A 22 -8.18 19.20 -3.70
CA LEU A 22 -9.60 18.97 -3.98
C LEU A 22 -10.16 17.66 -3.43
N GLY A 23 -9.34 16.61 -3.29
CA GLY A 23 -9.79 15.31 -2.81
C GLY A 23 -10.11 15.27 -1.31
N LEU A 24 -9.35 15.99 -0.48
CA LEU A 24 -9.58 16.06 0.96
C LEU A 24 -10.66 17.09 1.28
N GLU A 25 -10.62 18.25 0.61
CA GLU A 25 -11.60 19.31 0.78
C GLU A 25 -13.01 18.84 0.40
N ALA A 26 -13.17 18.13 -0.71
CA ALA A 26 -14.47 17.56 -1.09
C ALA A 26 -14.99 16.55 -0.05
N GLN A 27 -14.10 15.75 0.56
CA GLN A 27 -14.48 14.81 1.62
C GLN A 27 -14.91 15.56 2.89
N ARG A 28 -14.15 16.58 3.30
CA ARG A 28 -14.52 17.43 4.45
C ARG A 28 -15.84 18.14 4.20
N GLN A 29 -16.05 18.73 3.01
CA GLN A 29 -17.31 19.39 2.66
C GLN A 29 -18.49 18.42 2.67
N ALA A 30 -18.32 17.18 2.19
CA ALA A 30 -19.38 16.17 2.27
C ALA A 30 -19.74 15.84 3.72
N VAL A 31 -18.74 15.62 4.58
CA VAL A 31 -18.95 15.36 6.02
C VAL A 31 -19.62 16.55 6.71
N MET A 32 -19.14 17.77 6.48
CA MET A 32 -19.73 18.98 7.04
C MET A 32 -21.15 19.24 6.52
N GLY A 33 -21.41 18.93 5.25
CA GLY A 33 -22.75 19.02 4.67
C GLY A 33 -23.72 17.98 5.25
N PHE A 34 -23.23 16.79 5.59
CA PHE A 34 -24.01 15.78 6.30
C PHE A 34 -24.28 16.15 7.76
N LEU A 35 -23.27 16.70 8.42
CA LEU A 35 -23.36 17.30 9.75
C LEU A 35 -24.00 18.70 9.69
N ASN A 36 -24.84 19.00 8.70
CA ASN A 36 -25.51 20.30 8.64
C ASN A 36 -26.77 20.29 9.51
N GLY A 37 -26.78 21.13 10.56
CA GLY A 37 -27.87 21.23 11.52
C GLY A 37 -27.96 20.06 12.51
N GLY A 38 -28.70 20.28 13.61
CA GLY A 38 -28.74 19.39 14.78
C GLY A 38 -27.71 19.75 15.85
N GLU A 39 -27.65 18.94 16.91
CA GLU A 39 -26.71 19.09 18.03
C GLU A 39 -25.61 18.04 17.90
N TRP A 40 -24.52 18.40 17.21
CA TRP A 40 -23.38 17.51 17.01
C TRP A 40 -22.07 18.16 17.44
N GLU A 41 -21.11 17.31 17.77
CA GLU A 41 -19.75 17.70 18.15
C GLU A 41 -18.74 16.84 17.39
N LEU A 42 -17.86 17.47 16.61
CA LEU A 42 -16.76 16.78 15.94
C LEU A 42 -15.52 16.81 16.84
N LEU A 43 -15.21 15.67 17.48
CA LEU A 43 -14.16 15.58 18.49
C LEU A 43 -12.74 15.55 17.92
N ALA A 44 -12.58 14.90 16.76
CA ALA A 44 -11.28 14.73 16.14
C ALA A 44 -11.42 14.42 14.65
N GLU A 45 -10.39 14.79 13.90
CA GLU A 45 -10.22 14.45 12.49
C GLU A 45 -8.94 13.63 12.31
N TYR A 46 -9.06 12.51 11.60
CA TYR A 46 -7.94 11.63 11.26
C TYR A 46 -7.78 11.56 9.75
N VAL A 47 -6.57 11.84 9.25
CA VAL A 47 -6.26 11.83 7.81
C VAL A 47 -5.22 10.79 7.52
N GLU A 48 -5.58 9.78 6.73
CA GLU A 48 -4.67 8.74 6.26
C GLU A 48 -4.07 9.11 4.90
N ILE A 49 -2.74 9.11 4.84
CA ILE A 49 -1.97 9.42 3.64
C ILE A 49 -1.37 8.12 3.11
N GLU A 50 -1.94 7.58 2.05
CA GLU A 50 -1.52 6.30 1.47
C GLU A 50 -0.48 6.53 0.36
N SER A 51 0.75 6.06 0.59
CA SER A 51 1.80 6.00 -0.43
C SER A 51 1.98 4.56 -0.94
N GLY A 52 1.44 4.28 -2.13
CA GLY A 52 1.66 3.01 -2.83
C GLY A 52 1.22 1.77 -2.04
N LYS A 53 1.87 0.64 -2.34
CA LYS A 53 1.49 -0.77 -2.06
C LYS A 53 1.34 -1.18 -0.58
N ARG A 54 1.43 -0.27 0.40
CA ARG A 54 1.30 -0.59 1.84
C ARG A 54 -0.14 -0.39 2.29
N ASN A 55 -0.71 -1.44 2.87
CA ASN A 55 -2.07 -1.47 3.43
C ASN A 55 -2.11 -1.18 4.93
N ASP A 56 -1.01 -0.73 5.53
CA ASP A 56 -0.95 -0.40 6.96
C ASP A 56 -1.76 0.88 7.19
N ARG A 57 -2.79 0.83 8.04
CA ARG A 57 -3.74 1.94 8.31
C ARG A 57 -3.66 2.41 9.77
N PRO A 58 -2.57 3.08 10.17
CA PRO A 58 -2.39 3.52 11.55
C PRO A 58 -3.42 4.58 11.98
N GLN A 59 -3.77 5.53 11.10
CA GLN A 59 -4.70 6.62 11.46
C GLN A 59 -6.12 6.11 11.65
N LEU A 60 -6.53 5.12 10.86
CA LEU A 60 -7.81 4.46 11.08
C LEU A 60 -7.88 3.78 12.45
N THR A 61 -6.80 3.10 12.84
CA THR A 61 -6.76 2.39 14.12
C THR A 61 -6.85 3.37 15.30
N LEU A 62 -6.20 4.54 15.17
CA LEU A 62 -6.31 5.63 16.14
C LEU A 62 -7.73 6.21 16.19
N ALA A 63 -8.36 6.44 15.02
CA ALA A 63 -9.72 6.94 14.92
C ALA A 63 -10.72 6.00 15.61
N LEU A 64 -10.61 4.68 15.38
CA LEU A 64 -11.46 3.67 16.02
C LEU A 64 -11.30 3.65 17.54
N LYS A 65 -10.06 3.75 18.04
CA LYS A 65 -9.79 3.80 19.49
C LYS A 65 -10.36 5.07 20.13
N ALA A 66 -10.18 6.21 19.48
CA ALA A 66 -10.71 7.48 19.96
C ALA A 66 -12.25 7.48 19.96
N ALA A 67 -12.86 6.95 18.90
CA ALA A 67 -14.30 6.87 18.76
C ALA A 67 -14.91 5.98 19.86
N ARG A 68 -14.30 4.81 20.12
CA ARG A 68 -14.71 3.93 21.22
C ARG A 68 -14.60 4.63 22.57
N LYS A 69 -13.47 5.28 22.86
CA LYS A 69 -13.24 5.93 24.16
C LYS A 69 -14.23 7.08 24.41
N ALA A 70 -14.63 7.79 23.36
CA ALA A 70 -15.51 8.93 23.45
C ALA A 70 -17.01 8.57 23.29
N GLY A 71 -17.34 7.32 22.96
CA GLY A 71 -18.69 6.93 22.56
C GLY A 71 -19.18 7.68 21.31
N ALA A 72 -18.24 8.00 20.41
CA ALA A 72 -18.51 8.79 19.21
C ALA A 72 -18.71 7.90 17.98
N VAL A 73 -19.50 8.39 17.03
CA VAL A 73 -19.74 7.76 15.74
C VAL A 73 -18.59 8.09 14.78
N LEU A 74 -18.01 7.08 14.15
CA LEU A 74 -17.01 7.27 13.10
C LEU A 74 -17.70 7.67 11.79
N ILE A 75 -17.43 8.87 11.27
CA ILE A 75 -17.98 9.37 10.01
C ILE A 75 -16.92 9.35 8.89
N VAL A 76 -17.30 8.85 7.72
CA VAL A 76 -16.46 8.88 6.52
C VAL A 76 -17.21 9.45 5.32
N ALA A 77 -16.50 10.11 4.42
CA ALA A 77 -17.11 10.73 3.25
C ALA A 77 -17.61 9.70 2.22
N LYS A 78 -16.86 8.61 1.99
CA LYS A 78 -17.24 7.55 1.04
C LYS A 78 -16.87 6.15 1.49
N LEU A 79 -17.75 5.19 1.16
CA LEU A 79 -17.63 3.77 1.49
C LEU A 79 -16.79 2.98 0.46
N ASP A 80 -16.61 3.51 -0.75
CA ASP A 80 -16.29 2.76 -1.97
C ASP A 80 -14.99 1.93 -1.98
N ARG A 81 -13.97 2.30 -1.20
CA ARG A 81 -12.74 1.50 -1.03
C ARG A 81 -12.51 0.98 0.39
N LEU A 82 -13.39 1.37 1.32
CA LEU A 82 -13.35 0.94 2.72
C LEU A 82 -14.19 -0.32 2.93
N ALA A 83 -15.40 -0.41 2.36
CA ALA A 83 -16.25 -1.60 2.49
C ALA A 83 -15.81 -2.82 1.67
N ARG A 84 -14.98 -2.63 0.64
CA ARG A 84 -14.36 -3.75 -0.10
C ARG A 84 -13.24 -4.44 0.68
N ASN A 85 -12.82 -3.85 1.80
CA ASN A 85 -11.85 -4.46 2.68
C ASN A 85 -12.60 -5.17 3.81
N VAL A 86 -12.77 -6.49 3.70
CA VAL A 86 -13.42 -7.31 4.74
C VAL A 86 -12.76 -7.06 6.10
N ALA A 87 -11.43 -6.93 6.17
CA ALA A 87 -10.72 -6.64 7.42
C ALA A 87 -11.08 -5.26 8.01
N PHE A 88 -11.43 -4.27 7.18
CA PHE A 88 -11.95 -2.99 7.69
C PHE A 88 -13.29 -3.16 8.39
N VAL A 89 -14.23 -3.85 7.74
CA VAL A 89 -15.57 -4.07 8.30
C VAL A 89 -15.50 -4.95 9.55
N SER A 90 -14.67 -5.99 9.53
CA SER A 90 -14.40 -6.84 10.71
C SER A 90 -13.79 -6.03 11.86
N ASN A 91 -12.76 -5.20 11.61
CA ASN A 91 -12.16 -4.37 12.65
C ASN A 91 -13.15 -3.35 13.23
N LEU A 92 -14.03 -2.79 12.40
CA LEU A 92 -15.08 -1.88 12.83
C LEU A 92 -16.11 -2.60 13.72
N MET A 93 -16.50 -3.81 13.33
CA MET A 93 -17.43 -4.66 14.08
C MET A 93 -16.84 -5.09 15.43
N GLU A 94 -15.60 -5.59 15.44
CA GLU A 94 -14.87 -5.90 16.67
C GLU A 94 -14.67 -4.66 17.53
N ALA A 95 -14.59 -3.49 16.90
CA ALA A 95 -14.38 -2.26 17.62
C ALA A 95 -15.59 -1.77 18.42
N GLY A 96 -16.80 -2.26 18.11
CA GLY A 96 -18.03 -1.82 18.78
C GLY A 96 -18.32 -0.33 18.62
N VAL A 97 -17.82 0.28 17.53
CA VAL A 97 -17.98 1.71 17.24
C VAL A 97 -19.06 1.87 16.17
N ASP A 98 -20.02 2.76 16.41
CA ASP A 98 -21.02 3.14 15.42
C ASP A 98 -20.39 3.91 14.26
N PHE A 99 -20.92 3.71 13.06
CA PHE A 99 -20.31 4.23 11.84
C PHE A 99 -21.35 4.75 10.86
N VAL A 100 -20.99 5.83 10.16
CA VAL A 100 -21.80 6.42 9.10
C VAL A 100 -20.92 6.76 7.91
N ALA A 101 -21.37 6.38 6.71
CA ALA A 101 -20.79 6.82 5.45
C ALA A 101 -21.73 7.85 4.79
N VAL A 102 -21.18 9.02 4.43
CA VAL A 102 -21.99 10.12 3.88
C VAL A 102 -22.59 9.79 2.51
N ASP A 103 -21.87 9.02 1.69
CA ASP A 103 -22.35 8.55 0.38
C ASP A 103 -23.42 7.46 0.49
N ASN A 104 -23.49 6.77 1.63
CA ASN A 104 -24.54 5.80 1.93
C ASN A 104 -24.99 5.92 3.39
N PRO A 105 -25.80 6.94 3.73
CA PRO A 105 -26.23 7.20 5.11
C PRO A 105 -27.06 6.07 5.71
N HIS A 106 -27.65 5.22 4.87
CA HIS A 106 -28.42 4.04 5.28
C HIS A 106 -27.57 2.79 5.49
N ALA A 107 -26.27 2.85 5.17
CA ALA A 107 -25.31 1.78 5.46
C ALA A 107 -25.05 1.72 6.97
N ASN A 108 -26.02 1.17 7.69
CA ASN A 108 -25.92 0.90 9.09
C ASN A 108 -25.06 -0.36 9.33
N ARG A 109 -24.82 -0.66 10.60
CA ARG A 109 -24.05 -1.83 11.03
C ARG A 109 -24.56 -3.15 10.40
N LEU A 110 -25.87 -3.34 10.25
CA LEU A 110 -26.44 -4.54 9.63
C LEU A 110 -26.09 -4.64 8.14
N THR A 111 -26.22 -3.55 7.39
CA THR A 111 -25.83 -3.51 5.97
C THR A 111 -24.35 -3.86 5.80
N LEU A 112 -23.48 -3.38 6.70
CA LEU A 112 -22.07 -3.74 6.69
C LEU A 112 -21.83 -5.23 6.98
N HIS A 113 -22.53 -5.82 7.95
CA HIS A 113 -22.46 -7.26 8.20
C HIS A 113 -22.81 -8.09 6.96
N ILE A 114 -23.88 -7.70 6.26
CA ILE A 114 -24.32 -8.37 5.04
C ILE A 114 -23.26 -8.22 3.95
N LEU A 115 -22.75 -7.01 3.73
CA LEU A 115 -21.73 -6.75 2.72
C LEU A 115 -20.42 -7.49 3.01
N ALA A 116 -20.00 -7.57 4.29
CA ALA A 116 -18.83 -8.33 4.70
C ALA A 116 -19.00 -9.84 4.44
N ALA A 117 -20.16 -10.40 4.81
CA ALA A 117 -20.47 -11.80 4.58
C ALA A 117 -20.51 -12.15 3.08
N VAL A 118 -21.11 -11.28 2.25
CA VAL A 118 -21.12 -11.45 0.79
C VAL A 118 -19.70 -11.39 0.21
N ALA A 119 -18.88 -10.44 0.66
CA ALA A 119 -17.50 -10.32 0.20
C ALA A 119 -16.62 -11.52 0.60
N GLU A 120 -16.81 -12.05 1.81
CA GLU A 120 -16.15 -13.28 2.27
C GLU A 120 -16.56 -14.49 1.42
N ASP A 121 -17.86 -14.64 1.14
CA ASP A 121 -18.38 -15.70 0.30
C ASP A 121 -17.83 -15.63 -1.13
N GLU A 122 -17.77 -14.44 -1.73
CA GLU A 122 -17.22 -14.22 -3.06
C GLU A 122 -15.72 -14.55 -3.12
N ALA A 123 -14.94 -14.14 -2.11
CA ALA A 123 -13.53 -14.46 -2.00
C ALA A 123 -13.30 -15.97 -1.88
N ARG A 124 -14.12 -16.65 -1.05
CA ARG A 124 -14.10 -18.11 -0.90
C ARG A 124 -14.43 -18.81 -2.22
N ARG A 125 -15.51 -18.43 -2.91
CA ARG A 125 -15.91 -19.01 -4.22
C ARG A 125 -14.84 -18.80 -5.29
N THR A 126 -14.18 -17.64 -5.29
CA THR A 126 -13.07 -17.36 -6.21
C THR A 126 -11.90 -18.31 -5.94
N SER A 127 -11.51 -18.45 -4.67
CA SER A 127 -10.47 -19.40 -4.25
C SER A 127 -10.81 -20.84 -4.64
N GLU A 128 -12.04 -21.29 -4.37
CA GLU A 128 -12.54 -22.61 -4.75
C GLU A 128 -12.47 -22.84 -6.26
N ARG A 129 -12.90 -21.86 -7.06
CA ARG A 129 -12.84 -21.93 -8.52
C ARG A 129 -11.40 -22.00 -9.04
N THR A 130 -10.50 -21.18 -8.48
CA THR A 130 -9.08 -21.23 -8.81
C THR A 130 -8.49 -22.60 -8.46
N ARG A 131 -8.79 -23.13 -7.27
CA ARG A 131 -8.32 -24.45 -6.85
C ARG A 131 -8.86 -25.57 -7.74
N ALA A 132 -10.13 -25.51 -8.13
CA ALA A 132 -10.74 -26.45 -9.07
C ALA A 132 -10.09 -26.37 -10.46
N ALA A 133 -9.86 -25.16 -10.98
CA ALA A 133 -9.18 -24.95 -12.25
C ALA A 133 -7.73 -25.47 -12.24
N LEU A 134 -7.01 -25.24 -11.13
CA LEU A 134 -5.67 -25.80 -10.91
C LEU A 134 -5.72 -27.33 -10.82
N ALA A 135 -6.65 -27.91 -10.05
CA ALA A 135 -6.80 -29.36 -9.96
C ALA A 135 -7.05 -30.00 -11.34
N ALA A 136 -7.93 -29.38 -12.15
CA ALA A 136 -8.21 -29.83 -13.52
C ALA A 136 -6.99 -29.69 -14.43
N CYS A 137 -6.21 -28.61 -14.33
CA CYS A 137 -4.96 -28.46 -15.07
C CYS A 137 -3.94 -29.54 -14.69
N LYS A 138 -3.80 -29.84 -13.39
CA LYS A 138 -2.92 -30.90 -12.90
C LYS A 138 -3.35 -32.28 -13.40
N ALA A 139 -4.65 -32.57 -13.38
CA ALA A 139 -5.21 -33.82 -13.90
C ALA A 139 -5.00 -33.97 -15.41
N ARG A 140 -4.99 -32.86 -16.16
CA ARG A 140 -4.63 -32.81 -17.59
C ARG A 140 -3.11 -32.86 -17.83
N GLY A 141 -2.29 -33.11 -16.81
CA GLY A 141 -0.84 -33.23 -16.92
C GLY A 141 -0.09 -31.89 -17.06
N LYS A 142 -0.74 -30.74 -16.91
CA LYS A 142 -0.05 -29.44 -16.91
C LYS A 142 0.74 -29.27 -15.61
N THR A 143 2.04 -29.03 -15.72
CA THR A 143 2.90 -28.66 -14.60
C THR A 143 2.51 -27.28 -14.07
N LEU A 144 1.94 -27.23 -12.88
CA LEU A 144 1.54 -26.00 -12.20
C LEU A 144 2.64 -25.55 -11.27
N GLY A 145 3.18 -24.36 -11.50
CA GLY A 145 4.40 -23.91 -10.83
C GLY A 145 5.60 -24.72 -11.31
N GLY A 146 6.42 -24.13 -12.18
CA GLY A 146 7.65 -24.77 -12.65
C GLY A 146 8.85 -24.27 -11.85
N ARG A 147 9.67 -25.21 -11.35
CA ARG A 147 11.12 -24.95 -11.26
C ARG A 147 11.53 -24.57 -12.68
N ARG A 148 12.15 -23.40 -12.87
CA ARG A 148 12.68 -23.01 -14.18
C ARG A 148 13.51 -24.19 -14.71
N THR A 149 13.39 -24.56 -15.98
CA THR A 149 14.35 -25.53 -16.54
C THR A 149 15.76 -24.93 -16.49
N GLU A 150 16.81 -25.74 -16.51
CA GLU A 150 18.21 -25.26 -16.44
C GLU A 150 18.49 -24.18 -17.49
N GLY A 151 17.98 -24.35 -18.73
CA GLY A 151 18.02 -23.32 -19.78
C GLY A 151 17.18 -22.06 -19.50
N GLN A 152 16.10 -22.13 -18.70
CA GLN A 152 15.36 -20.95 -18.24
C GLN A 152 16.06 -20.26 -17.05
N TYR A 153 16.84 -20.99 -16.25
CA TYR A 153 17.73 -20.41 -15.25
C TYR A 153 18.92 -19.73 -15.92
N GLU A 154 19.50 -20.32 -16.95
CA GLU A 154 20.61 -19.75 -17.75
C GLU A 154 20.16 -18.53 -18.53
N ALA A 155 19.02 -18.57 -19.24
CA ALA A 155 18.47 -17.40 -19.89
C ALA A 155 18.16 -16.28 -18.88
N SER A 156 17.58 -16.61 -17.72
CA SER A 156 17.35 -15.65 -16.64
C SER A 156 18.65 -15.18 -15.96
N ALA A 157 19.69 -16.01 -15.90
CA ALA A 157 21.00 -15.66 -15.36
C ALA A 157 21.73 -14.72 -16.32
N ALA A 158 21.78 -15.04 -17.61
CA ALA A 158 22.34 -14.21 -18.67
C ALA A 158 21.65 -12.84 -18.71
N THR A 159 20.32 -12.77 -18.68
CA THR A 159 19.60 -11.49 -18.60
C THR A 159 19.93 -10.73 -17.31
N ARG A 160 20.06 -11.42 -16.16
CA ARG A 160 20.42 -10.78 -14.87
C ARG A 160 21.87 -10.29 -14.86
N ILE A 161 22.78 -11.03 -15.48
CA ILE A 161 24.19 -10.69 -15.61
C ILE A 161 24.31 -9.47 -16.52
N ALA A 162 23.74 -9.52 -17.73
CA ALA A 162 23.74 -8.40 -18.67
C ALA A 162 23.12 -7.12 -18.09
N ALA A 163 21.98 -7.22 -17.38
CA ALA A 163 21.37 -6.06 -16.73
C ALA A 163 22.26 -5.49 -15.60
N ALA A 164 22.96 -6.35 -14.87
CA ALA A 164 23.88 -5.93 -13.82
C ALA A 164 25.20 -5.36 -14.40
N ASP A 165 25.65 -5.85 -15.56
CA ASP A 165 26.85 -5.36 -16.26
C ASP A 165 26.58 -3.98 -16.86
N LEU A 166 25.42 -3.81 -17.50
CA LEU A 166 24.96 -2.51 -17.99
C LEU A 166 24.87 -1.47 -16.85
N LEU A 167 24.31 -1.87 -15.71
CA LEU A 167 24.30 -0.98 -14.54
C LEU A 167 25.71 -0.68 -14.02
N ALA A 168 26.59 -1.68 -13.95
CA ALA A 168 27.96 -1.48 -13.51
C ALA A 168 28.70 -0.50 -14.41
N ALA A 169 28.55 -0.62 -15.73
CA ALA A 169 29.09 0.32 -16.71
C ALA A 169 28.56 1.74 -16.51
N ASN A 170 27.26 1.90 -16.24
CA ASN A 170 26.66 3.22 -16.01
C ASN A 170 27.08 3.86 -14.67
N VAL A 171 27.29 3.06 -13.63
CA VAL A 171 27.54 3.57 -12.27
C VAL A 171 29.04 3.71 -11.98
N ARG A 172 29.92 2.99 -12.67
CA ARG A 172 31.38 3.06 -12.48
C ARG A 172 31.97 4.48 -12.71
N PRO A 173 31.57 5.25 -13.74
CA PRO A 173 32.00 6.65 -13.88
C PRO A 173 31.59 7.50 -12.68
N ILE A 174 30.36 7.32 -12.19
CA ILE A 174 29.84 8.04 -11.03
C ILE A 174 30.64 7.70 -9.77
N ILE A 175 30.96 6.41 -9.56
CA ILE A 175 31.82 5.97 -8.45
C ILE A 175 33.20 6.61 -8.57
N SER A 176 33.78 6.66 -9.76
CA SER A 176 35.10 7.24 -10.02
C SER A 176 35.13 8.75 -9.77
N ASP A 177 34.07 9.47 -10.13
CA ASP A 177 33.93 10.90 -9.84
C ASP A 177 33.79 11.16 -8.34
N ILE A 178 33.04 10.32 -7.63
CA ILE A 178 32.93 10.39 -6.17
C ILE A 178 34.28 10.09 -5.49
N GLN A 179 35.07 9.15 -6.04
CA GLN A 179 36.43 8.87 -5.56
C GLN A 179 37.37 10.05 -5.80
N ARG A 180 37.29 10.71 -6.96
CA ARG A 180 38.07 11.92 -7.27
C ARG A 180 37.73 13.09 -6.32
N ALA A 181 36.49 13.13 -5.84
CA ALA A 181 36.04 14.07 -4.81
C ALA A 181 36.50 13.69 -3.38
N GLY A 182 37.35 12.67 -3.21
CA GLY A 182 37.97 12.29 -1.95
C GLY A 182 37.26 11.18 -1.17
N ILE A 183 36.15 10.62 -1.69
CA ILE A 183 35.41 9.55 -1.01
C ILE A 183 35.84 8.19 -1.56
N VAL A 184 36.72 7.50 -0.84
CA VAL A 184 37.38 6.27 -1.35
C VAL A 184 36.85 4.96 -0.75
N GLY A 185 36.24 4.98 0.43
CA GLY A 185 35.76 3.76 1.10
C GLY A 185 34.45 3.23 0.51
N TYR A 186 34.33 1.91 0.28
CA TYR A 186 33.12 1.31 -0.31
C TYR A 186 31.82 1.60 0.46
N GLY A 187 31.89 1.69 1.79
CA GLY A 187 30.75 2.12 2.60
C GLY A 187 30.36 3.57 2.36
N ALA A 188 31.35 4.47 2.29
CA ALA A 188 31.12 5.89 2.02
C ALA A 188 30.62 6.12 0.58
N LEU A 189 31.12 5.34 -0.39
CA LEU A 189 30.63 5.30 -1.76
C LEU A 189 29.18 4.83 -1.84
N ALA A 190 28.80 3.80 -1.10
CA ALA A 190 27.42 3.34 -1.04
C ALA A 190 26.48 4.42 -0.49
N THR A 191 26.88 5.10 0.59
CA THR A 191 26.15 6.24 1.14
C THR A 191 26.01 7.37 0.12
N ALA A 192 27.09 7.69 -0.59
CA ALA A 192 27.13 8.74 -1.61
C ALA A 192 26.28 8.42 -2.87
N LEU A 193 26.15 7.14 -3.24
CA LEU A 193 25.25 6.69 -4.31
C LEU A 193 23.79 6.75 -3.88
N ASN A 194 23.51 6.31 -2.64
CA ASN A 194 22.15 6.35 -2.07
C ASN A 194 21.65 7.78 -1.88
N SER A 195 22.49 8.70 -1.41
CA SER A 195 22.13 10.12 -1.24
C SER A 195 21.83 10.82 -2.56
N ARG A 196 22.46 10.37 -3.65
CA ARG A 196 22.16 10.80 -5.03
C ARG A 196 20.94 10.12 -5.65
N GLY A 197 20.24 9.27 -4.90
CA GLY A 197 19.03 8.58 -5.36
C GLY A 197 19.27 7.44 -6.35
N ILE A 198 20.53 7.03 -6.57
CA ILE A 198 20.88 5.99 -7.53
C ILE A 198 20.46 4.64 -6.94
N LYS A 199 19.66 3.87 -7.69
CA LYS A 199 19.19 2.55 -7.28
C LYS A 199 20.02 1.43 -7.90
N THR A 200 20.07 0.30 -7.22
CA THR A 200 20.69 -0.93 -7.75
C THR A 200 19.80 -1.57 -8.84
N ALA A 201 20.30 -2.59 -9.54
CA ALA A 201 19.57 -3.26 -10.64
C ALA A 201 18.23 -3.88 -10.22
N ARG A 202 18.06 -4.15 -8.91
CA ARG A 202 16.82 -4.68 -8.33
C ARG A 202 15.97 -3.59 -7.66
N GLY A 203 16.29 -2.31 -7.83
CA GLY A 203 15.60 -1.19 -7.21
C GLY A 203 15.93 -0.95 -5.73
N GLY A 204 16.87 -1.72 -5.16
CA GLY A 204 17.30 -1.59 -3.76
C GLY A 204 18.40 -0.55 -3.55
N SER A 205 18.74 -0.30 -2.28
CA SER A 205 19.83 0.59 -1.87
C SER A 205 21.22 -0.03 -2.09
N TRP A 206 22.23 0.83 -2.23
CA TRP A 206 23.63 0.44 -2.29
C TRP A 206 24.17 0.08 -0.91
N HIS A 207 24.99 -0.96 -0.86
CA HIS A 207 25.78 -1.37 0.29
C HIS A 207 27.25 -1.49 -0.13
N ALA A 208 28.18 -1.47 0.83
CA ALA A 208 29.61 -1.56 0.55
C ALA A 208 29.98 -2.75 -0.36
N GLU A 209 29.38 -3.91 -0.10
CA GLU A 209 29.60 -5.12 -0.90
C GLU A 209 29.06 -4.98 -2.34
N SER A 210 27.95 -4.27 -2.54
CA SER A 210 27.42 -3.99 -3.89
C SER A 210 28.34 -3.07 -4.69
N VAL A 211 28.93 -2.07 -4.05
CA VAL A 211 29.91 -1.17 -4.66
C VAL A 211 31.18 -1.95 -5.01
N ARG A 212 31.68 -2.77 -4.07
CA ARG A 212 32.83 -3.65 -4.30
C ARG A 212 32.61 -4.57 -5.51
N ARG A 213 31.42 -5.18 -5.63
CA ARG A 213 31.07 -6.05 -6.77
C ARG A 213 31.05 -5.32 -8.11
N VAL A 214 30.61 -4.06 -8.15
CA VAL A 214 30.66 -3.24 -9.37
C VAL A 214 32.10 -2.90 -9.75
N MET A 215 32.95 -2.61 -8.78
CA MET A 215 34.36 -2.32 -9.04
C MET A 215 35.16 -3.55 -9.45
N LEU A 216 34.84 -4.73 -8.91
CA LEU A 216 35.53 -5.99 -9.24
C LEU A 216 35.03 -6.67 -10.51
N ARG A 217 33.94 -6.19 -11.13
CA ARG A 217 33.49 -6.70 -12.42
C ARG A 217 34.45 -6.23 -13.51
N THR A 218 35.23 -7.13 -14.06
CA THR A 218 36.08 -6.86 -15.23
C THR A 218 35.17 -6.55 -16.42
N GLU A 219 35.53 -5.55 -17.21
CA GLU A 219 34.89 -5.29 -18.50
C GLU A 219 35.05 -6.55 -19.36
N ALA A 220 33.92 -7.11 -19.83
CA ALA A 220 33.90 -8.14 -20.85
C ALA A 220 33.85 -7.48 -22.23
#